data_AF-A0A9E5NW47-F1
#
_entry.id   AF-A0A9E5NW47-F1
#
_cell.length_a   1.000
_cell.length_b   1.000
_cell.length_c   1.000
_cell.angle_alpha   90.00
_cell.angle_beta   90.00
_cell.angle_gamma   90.00
#
_symmetry.space_group_name_H-M   'P 1'
#
loop_
_entity.id
_entity.type
_entity.pdbx_description
1 polymer ?
#
loop_
_entity_poly.entity_id
_entity_poly.type
_entity_poly.pdbx_seq_one_letter_code
_entity_poly.pdbx_strand_id
1 'polypeptide(L)'
;MIIYGVPDVLTTGREDPLAKTKKAGATKKRSGAKKKATGGAAKKAKPKAKAKTKPKAKAKPKAKPRAKAKVAPRAKVAPRAKAAPRAKAAPRAKAAPRPEAAAETGEVTPRAVQDAVDRGRDWLGERRDYFGYLARRDSGRGAPELAWHLRGDLRAKQGPDGSWEEGGDLAVTAESLWRLLELGIAGDSPVVDKALDWLYGRRDQEGAYGSGCTPARHEGRICEHFISGFFSAGPSDEPQELTLSNGQSVTSDAGARLLMSERALRSALRARPADPRAQASVMGLRGLPLYLEYGGQYTPAVLVGALQALAWQDGARCAELEAGLESLAGAQEEEGDWPNVEFFFVLEALLEITHPATDHMLRNAAPRLLDTQHKYGAWGRRHLGAQTWIAVQVLERIQSAMRRAR
;
A
#
# COMPACT_ATOMS: atom_id res chain seq x y z
N MET A 1 8.21 3.15 -32.26
CA MET A 1 7.22 2.47 -31.41
C MET A 1 7.87 1.16 -30.98
N ILE A 2 8.48 1.12 -29.79
CA ILE A 2 9.24 -0.05 -29.29
C ILE A 2 8.62 -0.43 -27.94
N ILE A 3 8.01 -1.62 -27.91
CA ILE A 3 7.40 -2.23 -26.73
C ILE A 3 8.52 -2.92 -25.95
N TYR A 4 8.72 -2.55 -24.68
CA TYR A 4 9.61 -3.29 -23.79
C TYR A 4 8.92 -4.59 -23.37
N GLY A 5 9.36 -5.70 -23.95
CA GLY A 5 9.02 -7.05 -23.53
C GLY A 5 9.76 -7.44 -22.25
N VAL A 6 9.03 -8.11 -21.36
CA VAL A 6 9.54 -8.82 -20.19
C VAL A 6 10.55 -9.88 -20.66
N PRO A 7 11.74 -10.01 -20.06
CA PRO A 7 12.68 -11.05 -20.48
C PRO A 7 12.19 -12.42 -20.02
N ASP A 8 11.96 -13.30 -20.99
CA ASP A 8 11.79 -14.74 -20.81
C ASP A 8 13.02 -15.33 -20.12
N VAL A 9 12.77 -15.99 -18.99
CA VAL A 9 13.77 -16.83 -18.31
C VAL A 9 13.90 -18.12 -19.09
N LEU A 10 14.93 -18.19 -19.94
CA LEU A 10 15.36 -19.39 -20.64
C LEU A 10 15.72 -20.49 -19.64
N THR A 11 14.91 -21.54 -19.62
CA THR A 11 15.25 -22.85 -19.07
C THR A 11 16.27 -23.52 -19.99
N THR A 12 17.55 -23.48 -19.60
CA THR A 12 18.57 -24.27 -20.29
C THR A 12 18.60 -25.68 -19.70
N GLY A 13 18.11 -26.63 -20.50
CA GLY A 13 18.32 -28.05 -20.29
C GLY A 13 19.80 -28.38 -20.40
N ARG A 14 20.30 -29.19 -19.45
CA ARG A 14 21.63 -29.78 -19.49
C ARG A 14 21.45 -31.28 -19.60
N GLU A 15 21.69 -31.77 -20.81
CA GLU A 15 21.87 -33.20 -21.10
C GLU A 15 23.24 -33.64 -20.56
N ASP A 16 23.25 -34.73 -19.80
CA ASP A 16 24.46 -35.48 -19.42
C ASP A 16 24.68 -36.62 -20.43
N PRO A 17 25.88 -36.77 -21.02
CA PRO A 17 26.24 -38.00 -21.69
C PRO A 17 27.34 -38.77 -20.94
N LEU A 18 27.13 -40.10 -20.92
CA LEU A 18 28.14 -41.17 -20.86
C LEU A 18 28.87 -41.46 -19.54
N ALA A 19 28.49 -42.58 -18.92
CA ALA A 19 29.46 -43.61 -18.51
C ALA A 19 28.82 -45.02 -18.51
N LYS A 20 29.15 -45.81 -19.52
CA LYS A 20 28.99 -47.27 -19.53
C LYS A 20 30.13 -47.89 -18.72
N THR A 21 29.83 -48.79 -17.77
CA THR A 21 30.65 -50.00 -17.56
C THR A 21 29.77 -51.18 -17.15
N LYS A 22 29.93 -52.28 -17.89
CA LYS A 22 29.43 -53.63 -17.58
C LYS A 22 30.51 -54.39 -16.80
N LYS A 23 30.10 -55.19 -15.80
CA LYS A 23 30.54 -56.57 -15.46
C LYS A 23 29.99 -56.90 -14.06
N ALA A 24 29.00 -57.78 -13.93
CA ALA A 24 29.06 -59.24 -13.89
C ALA A 24 29.67 -59.81 -12.59
N GLY A 25 28.85 -60.58 -11.86
CA GLY A 25 29.32 -61.64 -10.97
C GLY A 25 28.90 -61.52 -9.51
N ALA A 26 28.00 -62.40 -9.08
CA ALA A 26 28.04 -63.21 -7.84
C ALA A 26 26.69 -63.32 -7.14
N THR A 27 26.07 -64.47 -7.38
CA THR A 27 25.00 -65.10 -6.64
C THR A 27 25.32 -65.29 -5.15
N LYS A 28 24.39 -64.97 -4.25
CA LYS A 28 24.25 -65.74 -3.00
C LYS A 28 22.80 -65.74 -2.46
N LYS A 29 22.28 -66.97 -2.39
CA LYS A 29 21.08 -67.42 -1.68
C LYS A 29 21.01 -66.90 -0.24
N ARG A 30 19.80 -66.54 0.20
CA ARG A 30 19.19 -66.87 1.51
C ARG A 30 17.69 -66.51 1.41
N SER A 31 16.79 -67.50 1.26
CA SER A 31 15.96 -68.06 2.34
C SER A 31 15.45 -66.95 3.29
N GLY A 32 14.19 -66.54 3.30
CA GLY A 32 12.98 -67.34 3.32
C GLY A 32 12.29 -67.08 4.66
N ALA A 33 11.19 -66.33 4.67
CA ALA A 33 10.23 -66.31 5.78
C ALA A 33 8.87 -65.83 5.28
N LYS A 34 8.04 -66.83 5.01
CA LYS A 34 6.62 -66.80 4.68
C LYS A 34 5.83 -66.73 5.98
N LYS A 35 4.83 -65.85 6.09
CA LYS A 35 3.61 -65.97 6.93
C LYS A 35 2.83 -64.64 6.83
N LYS A 36 1.51 -64.56 6.77
CA LYS A 36 0.41 -65.49 6.46
C LYS A 36 -0.82 -64.59 6.41
N ALA A 37 -1.64 -64.71 5.38
CA ALA A 37 -2.96 -64.08 5.32
C ALA A 37 -3.94 -64.78 6.27
N THR A 38 -4.80 -64.00 6.91
CA THR A 38 -6.15 -64.32 7.42
C THR A 38 -6.84 -62.95 7.58
N GLY A 39 -7.94 -62.59 6.91
CA GLY A 39 -9.11 -63.37 6.56
C GLY A 39 -10.00 -63.52 7.79
N GLY A 40 -10.98 -62.64 8.01
CA GLY A 40 -11.78 -62.66 9.24
C GLY A 40 -12.94 -61.66 9.30
N ALA A 41 -14.04 -62.04 8.64
CA ALA A 41 -15.44 -61.94 9.05
C ALA A 41 -16.02 -60.67 9.74
N ALA A 42 -17.10 -60.21 9.12
CA ALA A 42 -18.15 -59.35 9.65
C ALA A 42 -18.62 -59.69 11.08
N LYS A 43 -18.79 -58.65 11.90
CA LYS A 43 -19.71 -58.65 13.04
C LYS A 43 -20.56 -57.37 13.03
N LYS A 44 -21.86 -57.57 12.79
CA LYS A 44 -22.95 -56.64 13.12
C LYS A 44 -22.82 -56.20 14.58
N ALA A 45 -22.64 -54.91 14.81
CA ALA A 45 -22.82 -54.29 16.12
C ALA A 45 -24.24 -53.69 16.20
N LYS A 46 -25.01 -54.17 17.19
CA LYS A 46 -26.30 -53.63 17.63
C LYS A 46 -26.17 -52.16 18.07
N PRO A 47 -27.22 -51.34 17.91
CA PRO A 47 -27.24 -49.96 18.42
C PRO A 47 -27.33 -49.99 19.96
N LYS A 48 -26.35 -49.38 20.64
CA LYS A 48 -26.40 -49.15 22.08
C LYS A 48 -27.21 -47.89 22.40
N ALA A 49 -28.21 -48.13 23.22
CA ALA A 49 -28.97 -47.27 24.12
C ALA A 49 -28.61 -45.77 24.17
N LYS A 50 -29.67 -44.97 23.96
CA LYS A 50 -29.81 -43.55 24.29
C LYS A 50 -29.27 -43.24 25.69
N ALA A 51 -28.21 -42.43 25.75
CA ALA A 51 -27.80 -41.76 26.98
C ALA A 51 -28.83 -40.69 27.33
N LYS A 52 -29.47 -40.85 28.49
CA LYS A 52 -30.36 -39.86 29.11
C LYS A 52 -29.58 -38.58 29.38
N THR A 53 -29.96 -37.50 28.71
CA THR A 53 -29.52 -36.14 29.01
C THR A 53 -29.97 -35.74 30.43
N LYS A 54 -29.02 -35.28 31.24
CA LYS A 54 -29.27 -34.69 32.56
C LYS A 54 -30.19 -33.45 32.43
N PRO A 55 -31.11 -33.22 33.38
CA PRO A 55 -31.99 -32.06 33.35
C PRO A 55 -31.18 -30.76 33.51
N LYS A 56 -31.41 -29.83 32.58
CA LYS A 56 -30.91 -28.44 32.63
C LYS A 56 -31.26 -27.81 33.98
N ALA A 57 -30.24 -27.31 34.65
CA ALA A 57 -30.40 -26.47 35.84
C ALA A 57 -31.29 -25.27 35.51
N LYS A 58 -32.31 -25.05 36.35
CA LYS A 58 -33.22 -23.91 36.28
C LYS A 58 -32.42 -22.61 36.39
N ALA A 59 -32.53 -21.75 35.37
CA ALA A 59 -31.99 -20.41 35.40
C ALA A 59 -32.59 -19.62 36.57
N LYS A 60 -31.74 -18.98 37.36
CA LYS A 60 -32.16 -18.04 38.41
C LYS A 60 -32.95 -16.86 37.78
N PRO A 61 -33.97 -16.33 38.46
CA PRO A 61 -34.76 -15.21 37.95
C PRO A 61 -33.86 -13.97 37.76
N LYS A 62 -33.94 -13.36 36.56
CA LYS A 62 -33.35 -12.04 36.28
C LYS A 62 -33.87 -11.03 37.30
N ALA A 63 -32.93 -10.37 37.99
CA ALA A 63 -33.23 -9.27 38.89
C ALA A 63 -33.99 -8.16 38.13
N LYS A 64 -35.05 -7.64 38.76
CA LYS A 64 -35.84 -6.51 38.26
C LYS A 64 -34.92 -5.29 38.01
N PRO A 65 -35.08 -4.57 36.89
CA PRO A 65 -34.35 -3.33 36.68
C PRO A 65 -34.73 -2.32 37.77
N ARG A 66 -33.72 -1.76 38.44
CA ARG A 66 -33.88 -0.63 39.37
C ARG A 66 -34.48 0.56 38.61
N ALA A 67 -35.46 1.21 39.24
CA ALA A 67 -36.10 2.41 38.74
C ALA A 67 -35.06 3.48 38.41
N LYS A 68 -35.11 4.01 37.18
CA LYS A 68 -34.29 5.13 36.75
C LYS A 68 -34.59 6.33 37.64
N ALA A 69 -33.56 6.88 38.27
CA ALA A 69 -33.64 8.11 39.03
C ALA A 69 -34.16 9.23 38.13
N LYS A 70 -35.17 9.97 38.61
CA LYS A 70 -35.69 11.19 37.97
C LYS A 70 -34.53 12.18 37.82
N VAL A 71 -34.14 12.44 36.59
CA VAL A 71 -33.20 13.51 36.24
C VAL A 71 -33.88 14.84 36.55
N ALA A 72 -33.27 15.63 37.43
CA ALA A 72 -33.72 16.96 37.77
C ALA A 72 -33.76 17.87 36.52
N PRO A 73 -34.72 18.81 36.42
CA PRO A 73 -34.83 19.70 35.27
C PRO A 73 -33.56 20.53 35.10
N ARG A 74 -32.95 20.43 33.90
CA ARG A 74 -31.82 21.27 33.49
C ARG A 74 -32.22 22.74 33.64
N ALA A 75 -31.43 23.48 34.42
CA ALA A 75 -31.54 24.92 34.54
C ALA A 75 -31.47 25.57 33.15
N LYS A 76 -32.38 26.52 32.91
CA LYS A 76 -32.40 27.35 31.70
C LYS A 76 -31.05 28.03 31.54
N VAL A 77 -30.35 27.71 30.46
CA VAL A 77 -29.11 28.35 30.06
C VAL A 77 -29.43 29.80 29.68
N ALA A 78 -28.79 30.74 30.38
CA ALA A 78 -28.89 32.17 30.10
C ALA A 78 -28.42 32.47 28.66
N PRO A 79 -29.00 33.48 27.98
CA PRO A 79 -28.61 33.83 26.63
C PRO A 79 -27.13 34.21 26.57
N ARG A 80 -26.40 33.52 25.68
CA ARG A 80 -25.00 33.77 25.38
C ARG A 80 -24.83 35.24 24.96
N ALA A 81 -24.05 36.00 25.73
CA ALA A 81 -23.67 37.35 25.38
C ALA A 81 -23.02 37.37 23.98
N LYS A 82 -23.43 38.33 23.14
CA LYS A 82 -22.86 38.58 21.82
C LYS A 82 -21.35 38.76 21.97
N ALA A 83 -20.58 37.94 21.26
CA ALA A 83 -19.14 38.06 21.19
C ALA A 83 -18.76 39.44 20.63
N ALA A 84 -17.92 40.17 21.36
CA ALA A 84 -17.33 41.41 20.90
C ALA A 84 -16.52 41.17 19.61
N PRO A 85 -16.46 42.16 18.70
CA PRO A 85 -15.67 42.05 17.48
C PRO A 85 -14.20 41.78 17.82
N ARG A 86 -13.64 40.72 17.22
CA ARG A 86 -12.22 40.38 17.31
C ARG A 86 -11.39 41.59 16.86
N ALA A 87 -10.56 42.11 17.77
CA ALA A 87 -9.54 43.09 17.43
C ALA A 87 -8.64 42.54 16.33
N LYS A 88 -8.39 43.36 15.30
CA LYS A 88 -7.43 43.07 14.22
C LYS A 88 -6.09 42.72 14.86
N ALA A 89 -5.57 41.54 14.54
CA ALA A 89 -4.23 41.13 14.96
C ALA A 89 -3.21 42.14 14.43
N ALA A 90 -2.35 42.63 15.32
CA ALA A 90 -1.21 43.46 14.95
C ALA A 90 -0.32 42.72 13.94
N PRO A 91 0.31 43.44 12.99
CA PRO A 91 1.20 42.85 12.01
C PRO A 91 2.33 42.12 12.73
N ARG A 92 2.50 40.83 12.42
CA ARG A 92 3.64 40.03 12.88
C ARG A 92 4.93 40.75 12.49
N ALA A 93 5.79 41.00 13.47
CA ALA A 93 7.13 41.50 13.26
C ALA A 93 7.85 40.59 12.25
N LYS A 94 8.38 41.22 11.19
CA LYS A 94 9.20 40.61 10.15
C LYS A 94 10.37 39.90 10.83
N ALA A 95 10.43 38.57 10.73
CA ALA A 95 11.60 37.82 11.15
C ALA A 95 12.82 38.34 10.37
N ALA A 96 13.95 38.47 11.06
CA ALA A 96 15.20 38.92 10.45
C ALA A 96 15.54 38.03 9.24
N PRO A 97 16.04 38.61 8.13
CA PRO A 97 16.41 37.86 6.95
C PRO A 97 17.46 36.82 7.31
N ARG A 98 17.11 35.55 7.07
CA ARG A 98 18.06 34.44 7.07
C ARG A 98 19.15 34.80 6.04
N PRO A 99 20.45 34.60 6.34
CA PRO A 99 21.51 34.93 5.41
C PRO A 99 21.26 34.17 4.10
N GLU A 100 20.90 34.96 3.10
CA GLU A 100 20.65 34.58 1.72
C GLU A 100 22.03 34.32 1.12
N ALA A 101 22.50 33.07 1.26
CA ALA A 101 23.48 32.57 0.34
C ALA A 101 22.81 32.70 -1.03
N ALA A 102 23.31 33.59 -1.88
CA ALA A 102 22.84 33.79 -3.23
C ALA A 102 22.78 32.42 -3.90
N ALA A 103 21.58 31.84 -3.94
CA ALA A 103 21.29 30.70 -4.76
C ALA A 103 21.39 31.24 -6.17
N GLU A 104 22.56 31.09 -6.80
CA GLU A 104 22.64 30.97 -8.25
C GLU A 104 21.43 30.15 -8.65
N THR A 105 20.56 30.70 -9.50
CA THR A 105 19.39 30.02 -10.03
C THR A 105 19.86 28.68 -10.58
N GLY A 106 19.76 27.66 -9.73
CA GLY A 106 20.63 26.50 -9.80
C GLY A 106 20.14 25.64 -10.93
N GLU A 107 20.66 25.90 -12.13
CA GLU A 107 20.29 25.17 -13.32
C GLU A 107 20.48 23.68 -13.02
N VAL A 108 19.42 22.88 -13.22
CA VAL A 108 19.45 21.44 -13.00
C VAL A 108 20.33 20.82 -14.10
N THR A 109 21.63 20.73 -13.82
CA THR A 109 22.57 20.11 -14.76
C THR A 109 22.53 18.60 -14.66
N PRO A 110 22.79 17.85 -15.76
CA PRO A 110 22.90 16.39 -15.71
C PRO A 110 23.95 15.88 -14.71
N ARG A 111 25.00 16.67 -14.46
CA ARG A 111 26.04 16.36 -13.48
C ARG A 111 25.51 16.47 -12.06
N ALA A 112 24.80 17.56 -11.72
CA ALA A 112 24.20 17.71 -10.39
C ALA A 112 23.20 16.58 -10.07
N VAL A 113 22.40 16.18 -11.08
CA VAL A 113 21.49 15.03 -10.96
C VAL A 113 22.26 13.72 -10.73
N GLN A 114 23.31 13.44 -11.51
CA GLN A 114 24.14 12.24 -11.34
C GLN A 114 24.80 12.20 -9.96
N ASP A 115 25.43 13.29 -9.53
CA ASP A 115 26.12 13.37 -8.24
C ASP A 115 25.14 13.15 -7.07
N ALA A 116 23.90 13.65 -7.18
CA ALA A 116 22.86 13.41 -6.19
C ALA A 116 22.40 11.94 -6.16
N VAL A 117 22.20 11.32 -7.32
CA VAL A 117 21.86 9.89 -7.45
C VAL A 117 22.94 9.02 -6.81
N ASP A 118 24.21 9.29 -7.09
CA ASP A 118 25.32 8.49 -6.56
C ASP A 118 25.39 8.56 -5.04
N ARG A 119 25.31 9.76 -4.45
CA ARG A 119 25.25 9.92 -2.99
C ARG A 119 24.06 9.18 -2.36
N GLY A 120 22.89 9.22 -3.00
CA GLY A 120 21.70 8.51 -2.54
C GLY A 120 21.85 6.99 -2.59
N ARG A 121 22.42 6.47 -3.68
CA ARG A 121 22.70 5.04 -3.86
C ARG A 121 23.74 4.54 -2.89
N ASP A 122 24.78 5.31 -2.63
CA ASP A 122 25.82 4.94 -1.66
C ASP A 122 25.20 4.85 -0.25
N TRP A 123 24.42 5.86 0.15
CA TRP A 123 23.72 5.84 1.43
C TRP A 123 22.75 4.66 1.57
N LEU A 124 21.96 4.34 0.54
CA LEU A 124 21.07 3.18 0.54
C LEU A 124 21.86 1.85 0.52
N GLY A 125 23.00 1.82 -0.17
CA GLY A 125 23.85 0.64 -0.36
C GLY A 125 24.44 0.10 0.94
N GLU A 126 24.54 0.91 1.99
CA GLU A 126 25.00 0.50 3.32
C GLU A 126 23.89 -0.16 4.16
N ARG A 127 22.61 0.04 3.80
CA ARG A 127 21.47 -0.41 4.61
C ARG A 127 21.21 -1.90 4.46
N ARG A 128 20.71 -2.54 5.52
CA ARG A 128 20.31 -3.96 5.55
C ARG A 128 18.80 -4.15 5.65
N ASP A 129 18.05 -3.16 5.18
CA ASP A 129 16.59 -3.18 5.19
C ASP A 129 16.03 -3.33 3.77
N TYR A 130 14.71 -3.22 3.68
CA TYR A 130 13.96 -3.28 2.44
C TYR A 130 14.48 -2.31 1.37
N PHE A 131 14.66 -1.04 1.70
CA PHE A 131 15.09 -0.02 0.72
C PHE A 131 16.56 -0.20 0.32
N GLY A 132 17.43 -0.64 1.24
CA GLY A 132 18.80 -1.02 0.89
C GLY A 132 18.87 -2.21 -0.07
N TYR A 133 17.94 -3.17 0.06
CA TYR A 133 17.80 -4.26 -0.91
C TYR A 133 17.39 -3.73 -2.30
N LEU A 134 16.35 -2.90 -2.39
CA LEU A 134 15.88 -2.36 -3.67
C LEU A 134 16.98 -1.58 -4.40
N ALA A 135 17.71 -0.72 -3.69
CA ALA A 135 18.82 0.04 -4.27
C ALA A 135 19.94 -0.86 -4.82
N ARG A 136 20.28 -1.93 -4.10
CA ARG A 136 21.27 -2.91 -4.54
C ARG A 136 20.81 -3.69 -5.77
N ARG A 137 19.54 -4.14 -5.78
CA ARG A 137 18.92 -4.83 -6.92
C ARG A 137 18.99 -3.98 -8.18
N ASP A 138 18.57 -2.71 -8.10
CA ASP A 138 18.44 -1.84 -9.27
C ASP A 138 19.81 -1.30 -9.74
N SER A 139 20.82 -1.33 -8.87
CA SER A 139 22.23 -1.09 -9.24
C SER A 139 22.94 -2.31 -9.84
N GLY A 140 22.24 -3.44 -10.06
CA GLY A 140 22.85 -4.70 -10.52
C GLY A 140 23.74 -5.39 -9.48
N ARG A 141 23.77 -4.89 -8.23
CA ARG A 141 24.51 -5.45 -7.09
C ARG A 141 23.60 -6.36 -6.27
N GLY A 142 22.96 -7.33 -6.93
CA GLY A 142 21.94 -8.19 -6.33
C GLY A 142 22.34 -8.72 -4.94
N ALA A 143 21.39 -8.74 -4.01
CA ALA A 143 21.58 -9.20 -2.64
C ALA A 143 20.61 -10.36 -2.32
N PRO A 144 20.81 -11.55 -2.91
CA PRO A 144 19.86 -12.66 -2.81
C PRO A 144 19.63 -13.13 -1.37
N GLU A 145 20.68 -13.14 -0.54
CA GLU A 145 20.58 -13.49 0.88
C GLU A 145 19.71 -12.50 1.65
N LEU A 146 19.90 -11.19 1.43
CA LEU A 146 19.07 -10.17 2.05
C LEU A 146 17.61 -10.29 1.59
N ALA A 147 17.37 -10.55 0.30
CA ALA A 147 16.04 -10.79 -0.23
C ALA A 147 15.38 -12.02 0.43
N TRP A 148 16.16 -13.10 0.63
CA TRP A 148 15.68 -14.30 1.31
C TRP A 148 15.28 -14.00 2.75
N HIS A 149 16.13 -13.28 3.51
CA HIS A 149 15.83 -12.87 4.88
C HIS A 149 14.58 -11.99 4.97
N LEU A 150 14.48 -10.93 4.15
CA LEU A 150 13.33 -10.02 4.17
C LEU A 150 12.01 -10.75 3.83
N ARG A 151 12.04 -11.69 2.87
CA ARG A 151 10.88 -12.54 2.55
C ARG A 151 10.52 -13.47 3.70
N GLY A 152 11.53 -14.09 4.33
CA GLY A 152 11.35 -14.94 5.50
C GLY A 152 10.66 -14.19 6.64
N ASP A 153 11.15 -13.00 6.96
CA ASP A 153 10.61 -12.15 8.03
C ASP A 153 9.18 -11.70 7.75
N LEU A 154 8.86 -11.27 6.53
CA LEU A 154 7.49 -10.90 6.16
C LEU A 154 6.53 -12.09 6.23
N ARG A 155 6.95 -13.27 5.76
CA ARG A 155 6.13 -14.49 5.83
C ARG A 155 5.90 -14.95 7.26
N ALA A 156 6.91 -14.88 8.11
CA ALA A 156 6.82 -15.27 9.51
C ALA A 156 5.85 -14.38 10.31
N LYS A 157 5.65 -13.13 9.86
CA LYS A 157 4.72 -12.17 10.47
C LYS A 157 3.30 -12.24 9.90
N GLN A 158 3.07 -12.97 8.81
CA GLN A 158 1.72 -13.12 8.27
C GLN A 158 0.89 -14.00 9.22
N GLY A 159 -0.26 -13.48 9.64
CA GLY A 159 -1.24 -14.19 10.44
C GLY A 159 -1.84 -15.38 9.69
N PRO A 160 -2.48 -16.32 10.41
CA PRO A 160 -3.13 -17.49 9.79
C PRO A 160 -4.27 -17.11 8.84
N ASP A 161 -4.88 -15.94 9.02
CA ASP A 161 -5.94 -15.38 8.19
C ASP A 161 -5.43 -14.64 6.94
N GLY A 162 -4.11 -14.45 6.81
CA GLY A 162 -3.47 -13.77 5.70
C GLY A 162 -3.09 -12.31 5.95
N SER A 163 -3.48 -11.72 7.08
CA SER A 163 -3.17 -10.33 7.44
C SER A 163 -1.80 -10.15 8.08
N TRP A 164 -1.36 -8.90 8.26
CA TRP A 164 -0.20 -8.53 9.05
C TRP A 164 -0.61 -7.70 10.27
N GLU A 165 0.20 -7.82 11.33
CA GLU A 165 -0.04 -7.30 12.69
C GLU A 165 -1.17 -7.98 13.47
N GLU A 166 -1.09 -7.91 14.80
CA GLU A 166 -2.13 -8.41 15.71
C GLU A 166 -3.39 -7.54 15.55
N GLY A 167 -4.36 -8.01 14.75
CA GLY A 167 -5.62 -7.31 14.51
C GLY A 167 -5.94 -7.05 13.03
N GLY A 168 -5.00 -7.32 12.13
CA GLY A 168 -5.21 -7.20 10.69
C GLY A 168 -5.42 -5.75 10.26
N ASP A 169 -4.40 -4.91 10.44
CA ASP A 169 -4.43 -3.53 9.94
C ASP A 169 -4.41 -3.54 8.40
N LEU A 170 -5.34 -2.78 7.81
CA LEU A 170 -5.52 -2.75 6.35
C LEU A 170 -4.30 -2.15 5.63
N ALA A 171 -3.75 -1.05 6.14
CA ALA A 171 -2.63 -0.35 5.52
C ALA A 171 -1.35 -1.19 5.61
N VAL A 172 -1.09 -1.78 6.78
CA VAL A 172 0.07 -2.65 7.01
C VAL A 172 -0.02 -3.93 6.19
N THR A 173 -1.22 -4.52 6.08
CA THR A 173 -1.44 -5.71 5.24
C THR A 173 -1.22 -5.39 3.76
N ALA A 174 -1.79 -4.29 3.25
CA ALA A 174 -1.58 -3.86 1.87
C ALA A 174 -0.09 -3.58 1.57
N GLU A 175 0.58 -2.83 2.43
CA GLU A 175 2.01 -2.52 2.31
C GLU A 175 2.88 -3.79 2.37
N SER A 176 2.55 -4.75 3.24
CA SER A 176 3.30 -6.00 3.36
C SER A 176 3.12 -6.88 2.13
N LEU A 177 1.91 -6.94 1.57
CA LEU A 177 1.64 -7.60 0.28
C LEU A 177 2.47 -6.95 -0.84
N TRP A 178 2.45 -5.61 -0.93
CA TRP A 178 3.24 -4.87 -1.91
C TRP A 178 4.74 -5.23 -1.83
N ARG A 179 5.30 -5.23 -0.61
CA ARG A 179 6.71 -5.57 -0.38
C ARG A 179 7.04 -7.00 -0.76
N LEU A 180 6.17 -7.96 -0.51
CA LEU A 180 6.38 -9.34 -0.95
C LEU A 180 6.52 -9.42 -2.47
N LEU A 181 5.65 -8.73 -3.21
CA LEU A 181 5.69 -8.70 -4.67
C LEU A 181 6.98 -8.03 -5.18
N GLU A 182 7.41 -6.94 -4.56
CA GLU A 182 8.69 -6.27 -4.89
C GLU A 182 9.93 -7.11 -4.55
N LEU A 183 9.84 -7.98 -3.55
CA LEU A 183 10.86 -8.98 -3.22
C LEU A 183 10.82 -10.20 -4.16
N GLY A 184 10.01 -10.17 -5.22
CA GLY A 184 9.94 -11.20 -6.25
C GLY A 184 9.14 -12.43 -5.84
N ILE A 185 8.23 -12.31 -4.87
CA ILE A 185 7.24 -13.36 -4.62
C ILE A 185 6.19 -13.33 -5.72
N ALA A 186 5.93 -14.49 -6.33
CA ALA A 186 4.94 -14.62 -7.38
C ALA A 186 3.52 -14.32 -6.87
N GLY A 187 2.71 -13.68 -7.72
CA GLY A 187 1.35 -13.23 -7.39
C GLY A 187 0.34 -14.37 -7.19
N ASP A 188 0.70 -15.60 -7.54
CA ASP A 188 -0.05 -16.85 -7.36
C ASP A 188 0.50 -17.70 -6.20
N SER A 189 1.45 -17.18 -5.42
CA SER A 189 2.00 -17.91 -4.29
C SER A 189 1.00 -17.98 -3.13
N PRO A 190 0.99 -19.07 -2.32
CA PRO A 190 0.03 -19.22 -1.23
C PRO A 190 0.02 -18.09 -0.19
N VAL A 191 1.17 -17.41 0.02
CA VAL A 191 1.26 -16.26 0.94
C VAL A 191 0.52 -15.04 0.37
N VAL A 192 0.62 -14.81 -0.94
CA VAL A 192 -0.09 -13.74 -1.63
C VAL A 192 -1.59 -14.04 -1.70
N ASP A 193 -1.95 -15.28 -2.01
CA ASP A 193 -3.37 -15.71 -2.08
C ASP A 193 -4.11 -15.45 -0.77
N LYS A 194 -3.50 -15.82 0.36
CA LYS A 194 -4.06 -15.54 1.68
C LYS A 194 -4.22 -14.04 1.95
N ALA A 195 -3.24 -13.24 1.58
CA ALA A 195 -3.30 -11.79 1.75
C ALA A 195 -4.43 -11.18 0.90
N LEU A 196 -4.57 -11.62 -0.35
CA LEU A 196 -5.64 -11.18 -1.24
C LEU A 196 -7.02 -11.60 -0.74
N ASP A 197 -7.18 -12.85 -0.30
CA ASP A 197 -8.44 -13.34 0.24
C ASP A 197 -8.83 -12.57 1.51
N TRP A 198 -7.85 -12.25 2.37
CA TRP A 198 -8.07 -11.36 3.51
C TRP A 198 -8.54 -9.98 3.06
N LEU A 199 -7.81 -9.32 2.15
CA LEU A 199 -8.16 -8.00 1.63
C LEU A 199 -9.58 -8.01 1.04
N TYR A 200 -9.88 -8.93 0.14
CA TYR A 200 -11.21 -9.00 -0.47
C TYR A 200 -12.32 -9.38 0.52
N GLY A 201 -12.00 -10.10 1.59
CA GLY A 201 -12.91 -10.32 2.72
C GLY A 201 -13.28 -9.04 3.46
N ARG A 202 -12.47 -7.98 3.37
CA ARG A 202 -12.74 -6.66 3.95
C ARG A 202 -13.52 -5.73 3.01
N ARG A 203 -13.73 -6.13 1.75
CA ARG A 203 -14.43 -5.32 0.76
C ARG A 203 -15.90 -5.16 1.13
N ASP A 204 -16.40 -3.92 1.04
CA ASP A 204 -17.78 -3.53 1.33
C ASP A 204 -18.27 -3.92 2.73
N GLN A 205 -17.34 -4.16 3.65
CA GLN A 205 -17.66 -4.39 5.06
C GLN A 205 -17.88 -3.06 5.79
N GLU A 206 -18.45 -3.14 6.99
CA GLU A 206 -18.61 -1.97 7.86
C GLU A 206 -17.28 -1.21 8.01
N GLY A 207 -17.34 0.12 7.84
CA GLY A 207 -16.17 0.99 7.93
C GLY A 207 -15.29 1.02 6.67
N ALA A 208 -15.70 0.36 5.58
CA ALA A 208 -15.20 0.71 4.26
C ALA A 208 -15.60 2.16 3.91
N TYR A 209 -14.82 2.82 3.04
CA TYR A 209 -15.23 4.10 2.50
C TYR A 209 -16.56 3.94 1.74
N GLY A 210 -17.54 4.79 2.03
CA GLY A 210 -18.89 4.66 1.51
C GLY A 210 -19.85 3.90 2.41
N SER A 211 -19.38 3.12 3.38
CA SER A 211 -20.23 2.36 4.29
C SER A 211 -21.17 3.26 5.08
N GLY A 212 -22.44 2.86 5.17
CA GLY A 212 -23.49 3.60 5.84
C GLY A 212 -24.06 4.76 5.03
N CYS A 213 -25.30 5.13 5.33
CA CYS A 213 -26.04 6.17 4.61
C CYS A 213 -26.58 7.23 5.57
N THR A 214 -26.00 8.43 5.52
CA THR A 214 -26.57 9.64 6.12
C THR A 214 -27.17 10.54 5.03
N PRO A 215 -28.13 11.43 5.33
CA PRO A 215 -28.70 12.32 4.32
C PRO A 215 -27.65 13.11 3.53
N ALA A 216 -26.63 13.66 4.19
CA ALA A 216 -25.56 14.41 3.54
C ALA A 216 -24.70 13.53 2.60
N ARG A 217 -24.38 12.30 3.01
CA ARG A 217 -23.65 11.36 2.14
C ARG A 217 -24.50 10.89 0.96
N HIS A 218 -25.80 10.74 1.17
CA HIS A 218 -26.74 10.34 0.13
C HIS A 218 -26.88 11.44 -0.93
N GLU A 219 -27.06 12.69 -0.51
CA GLU A 219 -27.11 13.86 -1.40
C GLU A 219 -25.82 14.02 -2.20
N GLY A 220 -24.66 13.85 -1.55
CA GLY A 220 -23.36 13.86 -2.21
C GLY A 220 -23.00 12.59 -2.98
N ARG A 221 -23.90 11.58 -3.02
CA ARG A 221 -23.70 10.28 -3.69
C ARG A 221 -22.42 9.53 -3.27
N ILE A 222 -22.00 9.68 -2.01
CA ILE A 222 -20.80 9.06 -1.42
C ILE A 222 -21.14 8.04 -0.32
N CYS A 223 -22.27 7.35 -0.46
CA CYS A 223 -22.69 6.24 0.40
C CYS A 223 -22.80 4.92 -0.39
N GLU A 224 -22.98 3.82 0.33
CA GLU A 224 -23.04 2.44 -0.18
C GLU A 224 -24.12 2.19 -1.25
N HIS A 225 -25.10 3.10 -1.38
CA HIS A 225 -26.08 3.06 -2.47
C HIS A 225 -25.51 3.46 -3.83
N PHE A 226 -24.41 4.23 -3.86
CA PHE A 226 -23.84 4.81 -5.07
C PHE A 226 -22.42 4.34 -5.36
N ILE A 227 -21.65 4.05 -4.31
CA ILE A 227 -20.24 3.66 -4.42
C ILE A 227 -20.02 2.35 -3.66
N SER A 228 -19.20 1.46 -4.24
CA SER A 228 -18.87 0.14 -3.67
C SER A 228 -17.46 -0.28 -4.11
N GLY A 229 -16.98 -1.39 -3.57
CA GLY A 229 -15.67 -1.96 -3.85
C GLY A 229 -14.55 -1.45 -2.96
N PHE A 230 -14.85 -0.69 -1.89
CA PHE A 230 -13.82 -0.18 -0.98
C PHE A 230 -13.53 -1.17 0.15
N PHE A 231 -12.31 -1.13 0.67
CA PHE A 231 -11.83 -2.01 1.73
C PHE A 231 -12.08 -1.39 3.11
N SER A 232 -12.62 -2.16 4.05
CA SER A 232 -12.80 -1.74 5.44
C SER A 232 -11.46 -1.68 6.18
N ALA A 233 -11.17 -0.50 6.75
CA ALA A 233 -10.03 -0.29 7.65
C ALA A 233 -10.28 -0.81 9.07
N GLY A 234 -11.55 -1.00 9.47
CA GLY A 234 -11.94 -1.25 10.85
C GLY A 234 -13.40 -0.83 11.08
N PRO A 235 -13.95 -1.02 12.29
CA PRO A 235 -15.29 -0.59 12.66
C PRO A 235 -15.58 0.89 12.32
N SER A 236 -16.84 1.22 12.06
CA SER A 236 -17.23 2.58 11.64
C SER A 236 -17.19 3.62 12.77
N ASP A 237 -17.24 3.17 14.02
CA ASP A 237 -17.23 3.98 15.23
C ASP A 237 -15.82 4.31 15.75
N GLU A 238 -14.79 3.68 15.18
CA GLU A 238 -13.39 3.93 15.52
C GLU A 238 -12.75 4.88 14.48
N PRO A 239 -12.41 6.12 14.85
CA PRO A 239 -11.80 7.06 13.92
C PRO A 239 -10.45 6.54 13.44
N GLN A 240 -10.22 6.63 12.13
CA GLN A 240 -8.99 6.20 11.49
C GLN A 240 -8.06 7.37 11.21
N GLU A 241 -6.78 7.15 11.43
CA GLU A 241 -5.69 8.02 10.98
C GLU A 241 -4.67 7.17 10.23
N LEU A 242 -4.00 7.78 9.25
CA LEU A 242 -3.02 7.07 8.44
C LEU A 242 -1.72 7.86 8.41
N THR A 243 -0.59 7.17 8.63
CA THR A 243 0.74 7.67 8.28
C THR A 243 1.44 6.62 7.41
N LEU A 244 1.74 6.99 6.16
CA LEU A 244 2.40 6.13 5.20
C LEU A 244 3.92 6.11 5.39
N SER A 245 4.56 5.08 4.84
CA SER A 245 6.02 4.89 4.88
C SER A 245 6.80 5.98 4.15
N ASN A 246 6.16 6.76 3.29
CA ASN A 246 6.73 7.91 2.57
C ASN A 246 6.54 9.25 3.30
N GLY A 247 5.90 9.25 4.48
CA GLY A 247 5.64 10.44 5.30
C GLY A 247 4.28 11.10 5.13
N GLN A 248 3.47 10.70 4.13
CA GLN A 248 2.10 11.20 4.00
C GLN A 248 1.31 10.86 5.26
N SER A 249 0.62 11.86 5.82
CA SER A 249 -0.31 11.66 6.93
C SER A 249 -1.69 12.19 6.58
N VAL A 250 -2.73 11.48 7.01
CA VAL A 250 -4.13 11.89 6.84
C VAL A 250 -4.85 11.66 8.15
N THR A 251 -5.39 12.74 8.73
CA THR A 251 -6.07 12.72 10.03
C THR A 251 -7.59 12.75 9.92
N SER A 252 -8.15 12.98 8.72
CA SER A 252 -9.58 12.89 8.51
C SER A 252 -9.97 11.42 8.36
N ASP A 253 -10.92 10.95 9.16
CA ASP A 253 -11.37 9.54 9.13
C ASP A 253 -11.77 9.07 7.73
N ALA A 254 -12.61 9.85 7.03
CA ALA A 254 -13.04 9.52 5.68
C ALA A 254 -11.88 9.48 4.67
N GLY A 255 -10.93 10.42 4.77
CA GLY A 255 -9.75 10.47 3.90
C GLY A 255 -8.78 9.32 4.18
N ALA A 256 -8.56 8.99 5.46
CA ALA A 256 -7.73 7.86 5.87
C ALA A 256 -8.31 6.54 5.36
N ARG A 257 -9.62 6.28 5.54
CA ARG A 257 -10.27 5.06 5.05
C ARG A 257 -10.19 4.92 3.54
N LEU A 258 -10.44 6.01 2.80
CA LEU A 258 -10.33 5.99 1.35
C LEU A 258 -8.89 5.74 0.90
N LEU A 259 -7.92 6.43 1.47
CA LEU A 259 -6.51 6.25 1.11
C LEU A 259 -5.99 4.84 1.47
N MET A 260 -6.39 4.26 2.61
CA MET A 260 -6.08 2.86 2.94
C MET A 260 -6.70 1.90 1.92
N SER A 261 -7.93 2.15 1.49
CA SER A 261 -8.61 1.37 0.45
C SER A 261 -7.89 1.48 -0.90
N GLU A 262 -7.38 2.65 -1.27
CA GLU A 262 -6.59 2.85 -2.49
C GLU A 262 -5.25 2.09 -2.43
N ARG A 263 -4.57 2.08 -1.29
CA ARG A 263 -3.35 1.27 -1.05
C ARG A 263 -3.61 -0.22 -1.18
N ALA A 264 -4.72 -0.70 -0.61
CA ALA A 264 -5.16 -2.07 -0.73
C ALA A 264 -5.46 -2.44 -2.19
N LEU A 265 -6.20 -1.59 -2.91
CA LEU A 265 -6.52 -1.78 -4.32
C LEU A 265 -5.26 -1.84 -5.19
N ARG A 266 -4.35 -0.87 -5.02
CA ARG A 266 -3.05 -0.82 -5.69
C ARG A 266 -2.28 -2.13 -5.51
N SER A 267 -2.21 -2.63 -4.28
CA SER A 267 -1.49 -3.88 -3.96
C SER A 267 -2.16 -5.10 -4.58
N ALA A 268 -3.49 -5.14 -4.59
CA ALA A 268 -4.26 -6.20 -5.22
C ALA A 268 -4.11 -6.21 -6.76
N LEU A 269 -4.18 -5.04 -7.40
CA LEU A 269 -3.95 -4.88 -8.84
C LEU A 269 -2.54 -5.28 -9.22
N ARG A 270 -1.52 -4.90 -8.44
CA ARG A 270 -0.15 -5.35 -8.70
C ARG A 270 -0.01 -6.87 -8.62
N ALA A 271 -0.66 -7.50 -7.64
CA ALA A 271 -0.62 -8.95 -7.49
C ALA A 271 -1.30 -9.66 -8.67
N ARG A 272 -2.47 -9.15 -9.08
CA ARG A 272 -3.33 -9.74 -10.10
C ARG A 272 -4.07 -8.66 -10.89
N PRO A 273 -3.45 -8.08 -11.94
CA PRO A 273 -4.03 -6.95 -12.68
C PRO A 273 -5.41 -7.25 -13.27
N ALA A 274 -5.64 -8.51 -13.67
CA ALA A 274 -6.88 -8.98 -14.26
C ALA A 274 -7.90 -9.58 -13.25
N ASP A 275 -7.67 -9.51 -11.93
CA ASP A 275 -8.61 -10.07 -10.95
C ASP A 275 -9.96 -9.31 -11.01
N PRO A 276 -11.09 -9.96 -11.35
CA PRO A 276 -12.39 -9.30 -11.44
C PRO A 276 -12.80 -8.60 -10.14
N ARG A 277 -12.31 -9.08 -8.98
CA ARG A 277 -12.60 -8.46 -7.68
C ARG A 277 -11.93 -7.10 -7.54
N ALA A 278 -10.69 -6.95 -8.02
CA ALA A 278 -10.01 -5.66 -8.08
C ALA A 278 -10.66 -4.73 -9.11
N GLN A 279 -11.06 -5.26 -10.27
CA GLN A 279 -11.71 -4.45 -11.31
C GLN A 279 -13.04 -3.85 -10.84
N ALA A 280 -13.82 -4.56 -10.02
CA ALA A 280 -15.01 -4.00 -9.39
C ALA A 280 -14.67 -2.79 -8.48
N SER A 281 -13.58 -2.86 -7.71
CA SER A 281 -13.09 -1.75 -6.88
C SER A 281 -12.60 -0.57 -7.71
N VAL A 282 -11.97 -0.82 -8.86
CA VAL A 282 -11.57 0.23 -9.81
C VAL A 282 -12.80 1.00 -10.32
N MET A 283 -13.91 0.31 -10.63
CA MET A 283 -15.14 1.00 -11.05
C MET A 283 -15.68 1.93 -9.96
N GLY A 284 -15.66 1.51 -8.70
CA GLY A 284 -16.02 2.35 -7.57
C GLY A 284 -15.13 3.58 -7.43
N LEU A 285 -13.81 3.40 -7.56
CA LEU A 285 -12.83 4.48 -7.48
C LEU A 285 -12.97 5.49 -8.64
N ARG A 286 -13.25 5.03 -9.86
CA ARG A 286 -13.49 5.88 -11.04
C ARG A 286 -14.77 6.69 -10.93
N GLY A 287 -15.77 6.19 -10.21
CA GLY A 287 -17.04 6.90 -9.98
C GLY A 287 -16.94 8.11 -9.04
N LEU A 288 -15.80 8.33 -8.38
CA LEU A 288 -15.62 9.46 -7.47
C LEU A 288 -15.30 10.76 -8.25
N PRO A 289 -15.87 11.92 -7.87
CA PRO A 289 -15.62 13.18 -8.55
C PRO A 289 -14.28 13.83 -8.16
N LEU A 290 -13.34 13.05 -7.62
CA LEU A 290 -12.08 13.56 -7.05
C LEU A 290 -11.06 14.03 -8.09
N TYR A 291 -11.25 13.67 -9.36
CA TYR A 291 -10.30 13.96 -10.46
C TYR A 291 -10.49 15.33 -11.09
N LEU A 292 -11.57 16.04 -10.74
CA LEU A 292 -11.98 17.27 -11.41
C LEU A 292 -11.38 18.53 -10.79
N GLU A 293 -10.98 18.47 -9.52
CA GLU A 293 -10.48 19.64 -8.78
C GLU A 293 -9.47 19.21 -7.71
N TYR A 294 -8.27 19.78 -7.78
CA TYR A 294 -7.24 19.57 -6.77
C TYR A 294 -7.63 20.23 -5.44
N GLY A 295 -7.82 19.41 -4.40
CA GLY A 295 -8.12 19.90 -3.05
C GLY A 295 -9.55 20.39 -2.83
N GLY A 296 -10.49 20.07 -3.73
CA GLY A 296 -11.92 20.38 -3.60
C GLY A 296 -12.59 19.60 -2.47
N GLN A 297 -13.57 18.74 -2.78
CA GLN A 297 -14.22 17.91 -1.74
C GLN A 297 -13.24 16.90 -1.09
N TYR A 298 -12.19 16.52 -1.81
CA TYR A 298 -11.22 15.52 -1.39
C TYR A 298 -9.86 16.18 -1.12
N THR A 299 -9.19 15.72 -0.07
CA THR A 299 -7.80 16.15 0.18
C THR A 299 -6.90 15.73 -0.97
N PRO A 300 -5.88 16.51 -1.35
CA PRO A 300 -4.95 16.13 -2.40
C PRO A 300 -4.29 14.74 -2.24
N ALA A 301 -4.05 14.31 -1.01
CA ALA A 301 -3.51 12.97 -0.73
C ALA A 301 -4.40 11.84 -1.27
N VAL A 302 -5.73 11.99 -1.19
CA VAL A 302 -6.67 11.01 -1.74
C VAL A 302 -6.62 10.99 -3.27
N LEU A 303 -6.52 12.16 -3.92
CA LEU A 303 -6.31 12.21 -5.37
C LEU A 303 -5.04 11.46 -5.78
N VAL A 304 -3.92 11.72 -5.11
CA VAL A 304 -2.65 11.07 -5.40
C VAL A 304 -2.72 9.55 -5.17
N GLY A 305 -3.38 9.09 -4.10
CA GLY A 305 -3.61 7.67 -3.84
C GLY A 305 -4.48 6.99 -4.89
N ALA A 306 -5.55 7.65 -5.35
CA ALA A 306 -6.39 7.17 -6.43
C ALA A 306 -5.61 7.03 -7.74
N LEU A 307 -4.81 8.04 -8.10
CA LEU A 307 -3.96 8.00 -9.29
C LEU A 307 -2.95 6.85 -9.25
N GLN A 308 -2.36 6.58 -8.08
CA GLN A 308 -1.49 5.42 -7.88
C GLN A 308 -2.21 4.09 -8.14
N ALA A 309 -3.43 3.92 -7.60
CA ALA A 309 -4.18 2.69 -7.81
C ALA A 309 -4.56 2.50 -9.30
N LEU A 310 -5.01 3.57 -9.97
CA LEU A 310 -5.38 3.53 -11.39
C LEU A 310 -4.19 3.24 -12.32
N ALA A 311 -2.96 3.61 -11.93
CA ALA A 311 -1.74 3.32 -12.69
C ALA A 311 -1.50 1.81 -12.91
N TRP A 312 -2.05 0.95 -12.03
CA TRP A 312 -1.91 -0.51 -12.10
C TRP A 312 -3.06 -1.20 -12.82
N GLN A 313 -4.03 -0.44 -13.34
CA GLN A 313 -5.05 -1.02 -14.21
C GLN A 313 -4.41 -1.43 -15.55
N ASP A 314 -4.70 -2.64 -16.02
CA ASP A 314 -4.20 -3.08 -17.34
C ASP A 314 -4.68 -2.13 -18.45
N GLY A 315 -3.77 -1.72 -19.33
CA GLY A 315 -4.03 -0.74 -20.39
C GLY A 315 -4.25 0.72 -19.93
N ALA A 316 -3.76 1.11 -18.74
CA ALA A 316 -4.01 2.41 -18.07
C ALA A 316 -3.82 3.67 -18.95
N ARG A 317 -4.90 4.03 -19.65
CA ARG A 317 -5.29 5.39 -20.06
C ARG A 317 -6.80 5.48 -19.96
N CYS A 318 -7.29 5.72 -18.74
CA CYS A 318 -8.70 6.05 -18.52
C CYS A 318 -8.87 7.56 -18.39
N ALA A 319 -10.06 8.07 -18.67
CA ALA A 319 -10.35 9.50 -18.62
C ALA A 319 -10.11 10.09 -17.22
N GLU A 320 -10.32 9.31 -16.16
CA GLU A 320 -10.13 9.71 -14.77
C GLU A 320 -8.65 9.87 -14.41
N LEU A 321 -7.77 9.00 -14.91
CA LEU A 321 -6.32 9.13 -14.76
C LEU A 321 -5.83 10.38 -15.49
N GLU A 322 -6.30 10.64 -16.71
CA GLU A 322 -5.94 11.84 -17.48
C GLU A 322 -6.41 13.12 -16.77
N ALA A 323 -7.67 13.20 -16.36
CA ALA A 323 -8.22 14.36 -15.66
C ALA A 323 -7.53 14.61 -14.32
N GLY A 324 -7.24 13.54 -13.57
CA GLY A 324 -6.52 13.67 -12.30
C GLY A 324 -5.06 14.08 -12.47
N LEU A 325 -4.38 13.62 -13.54
CA LEU A 325 -3.04 14.09 -13.89
C LEU A 325 -3.03 15.56 -14.32
N GLU A 326 -4.04 16.00 -15.07
CA GLU A 326 -4.22 17.42 -15.43
C GLU A 326 -4.42 18.28 -14.18
N SER A 327 -5.32 17.86 -13.28
CA SER A 327 -5.54 18.53 -11.99
C SER A 327 -4.27 18.58 -11.14
N LEU A 328 -3.52 17.48 -11.06
CA LEU A 328 -2.27 17.41 -10.30
C LEU A 328 -1.17 18.28 -10.92
N ALA A 329 -1.07 18.31 -12.25
CA ALA A 329 -0.11 19.16 -12.95
C ALA A 329 -0.43 20.65 -12.79
N GLY A 330 -1.72 21.02 -12.88
CA GLY A 330 -2.16 22.40 -12.67
C GLY A 330 -1.97 22.91 -11.23
N ALA A 331 -1.85 21.99 -10.27
CA ALA A 331 -1.58 22.31 -8.87
C ALA A 331 -0.09 22.36 -8.50
N GLN A 332 0.81 22.03 -9.43
CA GLN A 332 2.25 22.09 -9.17
C GLN A 332 2.71 23.56 -9.11
N GLU A 333 3.36 23.93 -8.01
CA GLU A 333 3.94 25.26 -7.81
C GLU A 333 5.21 25.46 -8.66
N GLU A 334 5.69 26.71 -8.76
CA GLU A 334 6.86 27.05 -9.58
C GLU A 334 8.14 26.34 -9.09
N GLU A 335 8.24 26.16 -7.77
CA GLU A 335 9.32 25.42 -7.10
C GLU A 335 9.17 23.89 -7.25
N GLY A 336 8.11 23.43 -7.90
CA GLY A 336 7.87 22.03 -8.25
C GLY A 336 7.22 21.20 -7.15
N ASP A 337 6.73 21.81 -6.07
CA ASP A 337 5.94 21.15 -5.03
C ASP A 337 4.43 21.22 -5.25
N TRP A 338 3.71 20.56 -4.35
CA TRP A 338 2.26 20.46 -4.37
C TRP A 338 1.74 20.83 -2.97
N PRO A 339 0.87 21.83 -2.85
CA PRO A 339 0.38 22.27 -1.56
C PRO A 339 -0.56 21.22 -0.95
N ASN A 340 -0.52 21.08 0.38
CA ASN A 340 -1.39 20.19 1.17
C ASN A 340 -1.26 18.68 0.87
N VAL A 341 -0.11 18.24 0.33
CA VAL A 341 0.25 16.82 0.18
C VAL A 341 1.75 16.64 0.45
N GLU A 342 2.14 15.46 0.95
CA GLU A 342 3.56 15.18 1.18
C GLU A 342 4.29 15.04 -0.16
N PHE A 343 5.36 15.82 -0.33
CA PHE A 343 6.13 15.90 -1.58
C PHE A 343 6.57 14.52 -2.09
N PHE A 344 7.13 13.68 -1.23
CA PHE A 344 7.58 12.34 -1.62
C PHE A 344 6.45 11.38 -1.98
N PHE A 345 5.24 11.61 -1.48
CA PHE A 345 4.09 10.79 -1.84
C PHE A 345 3.63 11.07 -3.29
N VAL A 346 3.65 12.34 -3.71
CA VAL A 346 3.40 12.71 -5.11
C VAL A 346 4.48 12.11 -6.02
N LEU A 347 5.75 12.22 -5.64
CA LEU A 347 6.86 11.66 -6.41
C LEU A 347 6.75 10.15 -6.59
N GLU A 348 6.39 9.41 -5.53
CA GLU A 348 6.12 7.97 -5.62
C GLU A 348 5.01 7.67 -6.62
N ALA A 349 3.92 8.44 -6.59
CA ALA A 349 2.81 8.26 -7.53
C ALA A 349 3.22 8.48 -8.98
N LEU A 350 3.95 9.56 -9.24
CA LEU A 350 4.43 9.88 -10.58
C LEU A 350 5.41 8.83 -11.13
N LEU A 351 6.18 8.16 -10.27
CA LEU A 351 7.06 7.06 -10.67
C LEU A 351 6.29 5.85 -11.21
N GLU A 352 5.11 5.58 -10.68
CA GLU A 352 4.28 4.43 -11.08
C GLU A 352 3.46 4.70 -12.34
N ILE A 353 3.22 5.97 -12.64
CA ILE A 353 2.40 6.37 -13.79
C ILE A 353 3.30 6.56 -15.01
N THR A 354 3.04 5.76 -16.05
CA THR A 354 3.70 5.88 -17.35
C THR A 354 2.92 6.85 -18.25
N HIS A 355 3.11 8.16 -18.04
CA HIS A 355 2.43 9.21 -18.82
C HIS A 355 3.35 10.42 -19.10
N PRO A 356 3.33 11.04 -20.30
CA PRO A 356 4.22 12.16 -20.63
C PRO A 356 4.14 13.35 -19.65
N ALA A 357 2.95 13.68 -19.14
CA ALA A 357 2.79 14.77 -18.16
C ALA A 357 3.59 14.52 -16.87
N THR A 358 3.78 13.25 -16.49
CA THR A 358 4.57 12.90 -15.29
C THR A 358 6.05 13.21 -15.50
N ASP A 359 6.60 13.02 -16.69
CA ASP A 359 8.01 13.37 -16.99
C ASP A 359 8.25 14.88 -16.93
N HIS A 360 7.23 15.69 -17.21
CA HIS A 360 7.28 17.14 -17.06
C HIS A 360 7.22 17.53 -15.58
N MET A 361 6.23 17.02 -14.84
CA MET A 361 6.08 17.27 -13.40
C MET A 361 7.33 16.88 -12.61
N LEU A 362 7.92 15.71 -12.89
CA LEU A 362 9.15 15.26 -12.24
C LEU A 362 10.34 16.18 -12.54
N ARG A 363 10.46 16.69 -13.78
CA ARG A 363 11.51 17.65 -14.14
C ARG A 363 11.36 18.96 -13.36
N ASN A 364 10.14 19.46 -13.22
CA ASN A 364 9.86 20.67 -12.44
C ASN A 364 10.13 20.47 -10.95
N ALA A 365 9.94 19.25 -10.41
CA ALA A 365 10.25 18.92 -9.03
C ALA A 365 11.76 18.74 -8.75
N ALA A 366 12.60 18.66 -9.79
CA ALA A 366 14.02 18.35 -9.66
C ALA A 366 14.84 19.38 -8.85
N PRO A 367 14.68 20.71 -9.03
CA PRO A 367 15.43 21.69 -8.24
C PRO A 367 15.21 21.52 -6.74
N ARG A 368 13.95 21.39 -6.32
CA ARG A 368 13.59 21.14 -4.92
C ARG A 368 14.14 19.82 -4.40
N LEU A 369 14.10 18.77 -5.21
CA LEU A 369 14.66 17.48 -4.83
C LEU A 369 16.16 17.59 -4.59
N LEU A 370 16.90 18.32 -5.44
CA LEU A 370 18.34 18.54 -5.24
C LEU A 370 18.63 19.39 -4.01
N ASP A 371 17.88 20.46 -3.77
CA ASP A 371 18.04 21.36 -2.61
C ASP A 371 17.77 20.65 -1.27
N THR A 372 16.86 19.68 -1.26
CA THR A 372 16.45 18.95 -0.05
C THR A 372 17.33 17.74 0.28
N GLN A 373 18.34 17.43 -0.54
CA GLN A 373 19.27 16.33 -0.23
C GLN A 373 20.17 16.72 0.95
N HIS A 374 20.26 15.84 1.95
CA HIS A 374 21.20 16.03 3.05
C HIS A 374 22.66 15.86 2.59
N LYS A 375 23.59 16.47 3.33
CA LYS A 375 25.04 16.33 3.07
C LYS A 375 25.53 14.87 3.02
N TYR A 376 24.88 13.98 3.77
CA TYR A 376 25.19 12.55 3.79
C TYR A 376 24.43 11.73 2.72
N GLY A 377 23.78 12.39 1.76
CA GLY A 377 23.21 11.77 0.57
C GLY A 377 21.74 11.32 0.67
N ALA A 378 21.15 11.29 1.87
CA ALA A 378 19.76 10.89 2.03
C ALA A 378 18.78 12.04 1.77
N TRP A 379 17.50 11.69 1.67
CA TRP A 379 16.36 12.60 1.68
C TRP A 379 15.42 12.29 2.83
N GLY A 380 14.70 13.32 3.29
CA GLY A 380 13.64 13.15 4.27
C GLY A 380 14.02 13.47 5.71
N ARG A 381 13.07 13.33 6.64
CA ARG A 381 13.32 13.55 8.08
C ARG A 381 13.01 12.33 8.93
N ARG A 382 11.84 11.72 8.71
CA ARG A 382 11.34 10.57 9.50
C ARG A 382 11.43 9.26 8.74
N HIS A 383 11.29 9.33 7.42
CA HIS A 383 11.16 8.17 6.54
C HIS A 383 12.34 8.06 5.58
N LEU A 384 13.56 8.21 6.12
CA LEU A 384 14.79 8.37 5.33
C LEU A 384 14.97 7.29 4.26
N GLY A 385 14.70 6.01 4.58
CA GLY A 385 14.84 4.91 3.63
C GLY A 385 13.92 5.05 2.41
N ALA A 386 12.62 5.21 2.65
CA ALA A 386 11.62 5.34 1.60
C ALA A 386 11.82 6.61 0.77
N GLN A 387 11.98 7.76 1.44
CA GLN A 387 12.11 9.07 0.78
C GLN A 387 13.41 9.16 -0.05
N THR A 388 14.52 8.59 0.44
CA THR A 388 15.77 8.49 -0.34
C THR A 388 15.59 7.57 -1.55
N TRP A 389 14.93 6.43 -1.39
CA TRP A 389 14.67 5.52 -2.50
C TRP A 389 13.84 6.17 -3.61
N ILE A 390 12.73 6.84 -3.22
CA ILE A 390 11.88 7.59 -4.15
C ILE A 390 12.68 8.68 -4.87
N ALA A 391 13.49 9.46 -4.13
CA ALA A 391 14.32 10.52 -4.71
C ALA A 391 15.28 10.00 -5.78
N VAL A 392 16.00 8.92 -5.47
CA VAL A 392 16.95 8.29 -6.39
C VAL A 392 16.24 7.83 -7.67
N GLN A 393 15.10 7.15 -7.54
CA GLN A 393 14.32 6.70 -8.70
C GLN A 393 13.81 7.87 -9.57
N VAL A 394 13.35 8.97 -8.95
CA VAL A 394 12.93 10.17 -9.68
C VAL A 394 14.09 10.78 -10.47
N LEU A 395 15.24 10.99 -9.82
CA LEU A 395 16.41 11.59 -10.47
C LEU A 395 16.96 10.71 -11.60
N GLU A 396 16.94 9.39 -11.45
CA GLU A 396 17.32 8.45 -12.51
C GLU A 396 16.37 8.52 -13.72
N ARG A 397 15.06 8.65 -13.47
CA ARG A 397 14.05 8.83 -14.53
C ARG A 397 14.26 10.15 -15.27
N ILE A 398 14.50 11.24 -14.54
CA ILE A 398 14.81 12.56 -15.11
C ILE A 398 16.08 12.50 -15.95
N GLN A 399 17.15 11.93 -15.41
CA GLN A 399 18.42 11.79 -16.13
C GLN A 399 18.24 10.99 -17.43
N SER A 400 17.46 9.91 -17.38
CA SER A 400 17.15 9.10 -18.56
C SER A 400 16.36 9.89 -19.60
N ALA A 401 15.43 10.77 -19.18
CA ALA A 401 14.73 11.67 -20.08
C ALA A 401 15.67 12.73 -20.71
N MET A 402 16.59 13.31 -19.93
CA MET A 402 17.59 14.26 -20.44
C MET A 402 18.52 13.62 -21.47
N ARG A 403 18.92 12.36 -21.28
CA ARG A 403 19.72 11.61 -22.25
C ARG A 403 18.99 11.36 -23.57
N ARG A 404 17.67 11.13 -23.53
CA ARG A 404 16.86 10.90 -24.75
C ARG A 404 16.60 12.18 -25.56
N ALA A 405 16.73 13.35 -24.95
CA ALA A 405 16.48 14.64 -25.61
C ALA A 405 17.72 15.21 -26.33
N ARG A 406 18.89 14.61 -26.11
CA ARG A 406 20.15 14.91 -26.83
C ARG A 406 20.29 13.96 -28.01
#